data_AF-A0A524FLT7-F1
#
_entry.id   AF-A0A524FLT7-F1
#
_cell.length_a   1.000
_cell.length_b   1.000
_cell.length_c   1.000
_cell.angle_alpha   90.00
_cell.angle_beta   90.00
_cell.angle_gamma   90.00
#
_symmetry.space_group_name_H-M   'P 1'
#
loop_
_entity.id
_entity.type
_entity.pdbx_description
1 polymer ?
#
loop_
_entity_poly.entity_id
_entity_poly.type
_entity_poly.pdbx_seq_one_letter_code
_entity_poly.pdbx_strand_id
1 'polypeptide(L)'
;MDLLVETERKFGIEKAILICHSLEIKKYANRKYPDRFIHAKYFSGAFRFSNGVDPLIKEIATLKEEGYHLAKMQSAPMMRGRAATGPDTLRMDGDEMARFFGAMKDEAIPFILHLSDPDTYYETKYTDKKYYSSKERDLRELEGVLSRYNDMSLQIAHFAAQPEIHRL
;
A
#
# COMPACT_ATOMS: atom_id res chain seq x y z
N MET A 1 19.41 4.91 6.74
CA MET A 1 18.46 5.77 7.47
C MET A 1 19.09 7.09 7.85
N ASP A 2 20.36 7.12 8.23
CA ASP A 2 21.09 8.35 8.58
C ASP A 2 21.03 9.42 7.49
N LEU A 3 21.37 9.04 6.25
CA LEU A 3 21.25 9.93 5.09
C LEU A 3 19.82 10.47 4.89
N LEU A 4 18.79 9.65 5.13
CA LEU A 4 17.39 10.08 5.04
C LEU A 4 17.11 11.17 6.08
N VAL A 5 17.44 10.93 7.34
CA VAL A 5 17.20 11.89 8.44
C VAL A 5 18.00 13.18 8.25
N GLU A 6 19.25 13.09 7.81
CA GLU A 6 20.07 14.27 7.50
C GLU A 6 19.47 15.10 6.36
N THR A 7 19.00 14.42 5.30
CA THR A 7 18.36 15.07 4.16
C THR A 7 17.06 15.73 4.59
N GLU A 8 16.20 15.00 5.29
CA GLU A 8 14.93 15.51 5.82
C GLU A 8 15.14 16.77 6.68
N ARG A 9 16.15 16.78 7.55
CA ARG A 9 16.51 17.96 8.36
C ARG A 9 16.93 19.15 7.51
N LYS A 10 17.71 18.94 6.45
CA LYS A 10 18.11 20.01 5.51
C LYS A 10 16.90 20.68 4.86
N PHE A 11 15.82 19.93 4.66
CA PHE A 11 14.56 20.42 4.09
C PHE A 11 13.50 20.78 5.15
N GLY A 12 13.85 20.85 6.43
CA GLY A 12 12.92 21.25 7.50
C GLY A 12 11.83 20.22 7.81
N ILE A 13 11.99 18.96 7.41
CA ILE A 13 11.06 17.89 7.77
C ILE A 13 11.34 17.47 9.21
N GLU A 14 10.30 17.50 10.05
CA GLU A 14 10.40 17.19 11.49
C GLU A 14 9.93 15.78 11.85
N LYS A 15 8.96 15.24 11.10
CA LYS A 15 8.47 13.86 11.24
C LYS A 15 8.23 13.26 9.85
N ALA A 16 8.43 11.95 9.73
CA ALA A 16 8.23 11.23 8.48
C ALA A 16 7.47 9.92 8.74
N ILE A 17 6.74 9.45 7.72
CA ILE A 17 6.17 8.10 7.77
C ILE A 17 7.25 7.10 7.39
N LEU A 18 7.55 6.16 8.28
CA LEU A 18 8.46 5.05 8.00
C LEU A 18 7.64 3.81 7.64
N ILE A 19 7.73 3.36 6.39
CA ILE A 19 7.13 2.11 5.94
C ILE A 19 8.05 0.96 6.31
N CYS A 20 7.65 0.21 7.33
CA CYS A 20 8.45 -0.86 7.92
C CYS A 20 8.11 -2.21 7.27
N HIS A 21 9.11 -2.81 6.63
CA HIS A 21 9.02 -4.18 6.11
C HIS A 21 9.29 -5.24 7.20
N SER A 22 9.75 -4.83 8.38
CA SER A 22 9.94 -5.71 9.54
C SER A 22 9.86 -4.95 10.86
N LEU A 23 9.54 -5.67 11.94
CA LEU A 23 9.54 -5.11 13.30
C LEU A 23 10.94 -4.66 13.73
N GLU A 24 11.99 -5.31 13.23
CA GLU A 24 13.38 -4.96 13.58
C GLU A 24 13.79 -3.59 13.01
N ILE A 25 13.34 -3.25 11.80
CA ILE A 25 13.56 -1.91 11.23
C ILE A 25 12.87 -0.84 12.10
N LYS A 26 11.63 -1.09 12.54
CA LYS A 26 10.89 -0.21 13.44
C LYS A 26 11.63 -0.02 14.78
N LYS A 27 12.06 -1.12 15.41
CA LYS A 27 12.81 -1.07 16.68
C LYS A 27 14.12 -0.29 16.52
N TYR A 28 14.85 -0.51 15.43
CA TYR A 28 16.07 0.23 15.13
C TYR A 28 15.79 1.73 14.98
N ALA A 29 14.74 2.11 14.23
CA ALA A 29 14.33 3.50 14.05
C ALA A 29 14.00 4.19 15.37
N ASN A 30 13.22 3.53 16.25
CA ASN A 30 12.88 4.09 17.57
C ASN A 30 14.09 4.28 18.47
N ARG A 31 15.05 3.34 18.46
CA ARG A 31 16.26 3.46 19.28
C ARG A 31 17.18 4.58 18.79
N LYS A 32 17.35 4.70 17.47
CA LYS A 32 18.33 5.63 16.88
C LYS A 32 17.77 7.04 16.68
N TYR A 33 16.48 7.15 16.39
CA TYR A 33 15.79 8.40 16.08
C TYR A 33 14.45 8.45 16.82
N PRO A 34 14.47 8.60 18.15
CA PRO A 34 13.25 8.67 18.95
C PRO A 34 12.32 9.78 18.45
N ASP A 35 11.02 9.50 18.43
CA ASP A 35 9.93 10.39 18.03
C ASP A 35 9.97 10.94 16.60
N ARG A 36 10.91 10.47 15.76
CA ARG A 36 11.12 10.99 14.42
C ARG A 36 10.18 10.40 13.36
N PHE A 37 9.63 9.23 13.64
CA PHE A 37 8.89 8.44 12.66
C PHE A 37 7.48 8.07 13.14
N ILE A 38 6.53 8.23 12.23
CA ILE A 38 5.21 7.60 12.29
C ILE A 38 5.32 6.27 11.56
N HIS A 39 5.16 5.16 12.28
CA HIS A 39 5.37 3.82 11.71
C HIS A 39 4.16 3.32 10.93
N ALA A 40 4.40 2.88 9.69
CA ALA A 40 3.45 2.17 8.86
C ALA A 40 3.87 0.71 8.67
N LYS A 41 2.95 -0.24 8.90
CA LYS A 41 3.18 -1.65 8.58
C LYS A 41 3.06 -1.85 7.07
N TYR A 42 4.06 -2.47 6.45
CA TYR A 42 3.95 -2.90 5.06
C TYR A 42 3.26 -4.26 4.93
N PHE A 43 2.15 -4.31 4.20
CA PHE A 43 1.53 -5.52 3.68
C PHE A 43 1.98 -5.74 2.23
N SER A 44 2.58 -6.90 1.95
CA SER A 44 2.99 -7.26 0.60
C SER A 44 1.77 -7.57 -0.28
N GLY A 45 1.54 -6.76 -1.32
CA GLY A 45 0.46 -7.05 -2.26
C GLY A 45 0.73 -8.24 -3.18
N ALA A 46 1.96 -8.75 -3.27
CA ALA A 46 2.21 -10.04 -3.93
C ALA A 46 1.81 -11.21 -3.02
N PHE A 47 2.10 -11.10 -1.72
CA PHE A 47 1.85 -12.17 -0.75
C PHE A 47 0.37 -12.54 -0.63
N ARG A 48 -0.53 -11.55 -0.74
CA ARG A 48 -1.99 -11.77 -0.69
C ARG A 48 -2.49 -12.72 -1.77
N PHE A 49 -1.84 -12.76 -2.93
CA PHE A 49 -2.23 -13.66 -4.02
C PHE A 49 -1.91 -15.13 -3.73
N SER A 50 -0.82 -15.40 -3.01
CA SER A 50 -0.39 -16.77 -2.70
C SER A 50 -1.02 -17.31 -1.41
N ASN A 51 -1.39 -16.44 -0.47
CA ASN A 51 -1.81 -16.85 0.88
C ASN A 51 -3.21 -16.36 1.27
N GLY A 52 -3.90 -15.65 0.37
CA GLY A 52 -5.17 -15.01 0.66
C GLY A 52 -5.05 -13.85 1.65
N VAL A 53 -6.18 -13.44 2.21
CA VAL A 53 -6.25 -12.30 3.15
C VAL A 53 -6.18 -12.72 4.61
N ASP A 54 -6.44 -14.00 4.94
CA ASP A 54 -6.52 -14.47 6.33
C ASP A 54 -5.27 -14.18 7.17
N PRO A 55 -4.03 -14.40 6.67
CA PRO A 55 -2.85 -14.04 7.44
C PRO A 55 -2.74 -12.53 7.67
N LEU A 56 -3.16 -11.72 6.69
CA LEU A 56 -3.12 -10.26 6.77
C LEU A 56 -4.11 -9.76 7.82
N ILE A 57 -5.32 -10.34 7.88
CA ILE A 57 -6.34 -10.01 8.88
C ILE A 57 -5.82 -10.30 10.30
N LYS A 58 -5.12 -11.43 10.50
CA LYS A 58 -4.50 -11.75 11.79
C LYS A 58 -3.45 -10.72 12.20
N GLU A 59 -2.65 -10.24 11.25
CA GLU A 59 -1.66 -9.19 11.51
C GLU A 59 -2.32 -7.84 11.83
N ILE A 60 -3.47 -7.50 11.22
CA ILE A 60 -4.20 -6.24 11.50
C ILE A 60 -4.54 -6.13 13.00
N ALA A 61 -4.99 -7.23 13.60
CA ALA A 61 -5.41 -7.26 15.00
C ALA A 61 -4.28 -6.91 16.00
N THR A 62 -3.00 -7.04 15.62
CA THR A 62 -1.87 -6.77 16.52
C THR A 62 -1.15 -5.45 16.23
N LEU A 63 -1.53 -4.72 15.17
CA LEU A 63 -0.76 -3.55 14.71
C LEU A 63 -0.58 -2.45 15.76
N LYS A 64 -1.65 -2.11 16.48
CA LYS A 64 -1.62 -1.06 17.51
C LYS A 64 -0.74 -1.47 18.69
N GLU A 65 -0.86 -2.72 19.13
CA GLU A 65 -0.04 -3.28 20.22
C GLU A 65 1.45 -3.34 19.82
N GLU A 66 1.72 -3.66 18.56
CA GLU A 66 3.07 -3.60 17.98
C GLU A 66 3.59 -2.16 17.80
N GLY A 67 2.74 -1.15 18.01
CA GLY A 67 3.05 0.28 17.94
C GLY A 67 3.12 0.84 16.52
N TYR A 68 2.41 0.24 15.56
CA TYR A 68 2.16 0.83 14.25
C TYR A 68 1.01 1.82 14.32
N HIS A 69 1.09 2.88 13.53
CA HIS A 69 0.09 3.96 13.49
C HIS A 69 -0.84 3.85 12.28
N LEU A 70 -0.37 3.18 11.22
CA LEU A 70 -1.10 2.97 9.97
C LEU A 70 -0.56 1.73 9.24
N ALA A 71 -1.22 1.34 8.15
CA ALA A 71 -0.71 0.31 7.26
C ALA A 71 -0.56 0.81 5.82
N LYS A 72 0.26 0.09 5.05
CA LYS A 72 0.57 0.37 3.64
C LYS A 72 0.46 -0.93 2.85
N MET A 73 -0.17 -0.89 1.69
CA MET A 73 -0.04 -1.96 0.69
C MET A 73 0.36 -1.40 -0.66
N GLN A 74 1.32 -2.05 -1.32
CA GLN A 74 1.54 -1.90 -2.75
C GLN A 74 0.74 -2.99 -3.45
N SER A 75 -0.30 -2.61 -4.20
CA SER A 75 -1.18 -3.47 -5.00
C SER A 75 -1.14 -3.13 -6.49
N ALA A 76 -0.09 -2.40 -6.91
CA ALA A 76 0.12 -2.03 -8.30
C ALA A 76 0.21 -3.27 -9.24
N PRO A 77 -0.06 -3.12 -10.55
CA PRO A 77 -0.11 -4.24 -11.49
C PRO A 77 1.11 -5.17 -11.44
N MET A 78 2.28 -4.61 -11.17
CA MET A 78 3.53 -5.35 -11.01
C MET A 78 3.47 -6.46 -9.94
N MET A 79 2.65 -6.30 -8.89
CA MET A 79 2.46 -7.35 -7.88
C MET A 79 1.82 -8.62 -8.46
N ARG A 80 0.88 -8.48 -9.41
CA ARG A 80 0.28 -9.62 -10.12
C ARG A 80 1.32 -10.35 -10.95
N GLY A 81 2.16 -9.60 -11.67
CA GLY A 81 3.29 -10.15 -12.41
C GLY A 81 4.26 -10.94 -11.51
N ARG A 82 4.60 -10.41 -10.32
CA ARG A 82 5.43 -11.12 -9.33
C ARG A 82 4.81 -12.41 -8.80
N ALA A 83 3.49 -12.42 -8.63
CA ALA A 83 2.76 -13.59 -8.15
C ALA A 83 2.35 -14.56 -9.28
N ALA A 84 2.66 -14.22 -10.54
CA ALA A 84 2.20 -14.93 -11.73
C ALA A 84 0.67 -15.15 -11.77
N THR A 85 -0.11 -14.17 -11.30
CA THR A 85 -1.57 -14.23 -11.24
C THR A 85 -2.26 -13.34 -12.27
N GLY A 86 -3.49 -13.70 -12.62
CA GLY A 86 -4.29 -12.96 -13.60
C GLY A 86 -4.84 -11.65 -13.05
N PRO A 87 -5.26 -10.71 -13.92
CA PRO A 87 -5.78 -9.41 -13.54
C PRO A 87 -7.04 -9.46 -12.67
N ASP A 88 -7.83 -10.54 -12.74
CA ASP A 88 -9.07 -10.75 -11.95
C ASP A 88 -8.83 -11.52 -10.65
N THR A 89 -7.63 -12.03 -10.41
CA THR A 89 -7.32 -12.75 -9.18
C THR A 89 -7.30 -11.76 -8.01
N LEU A 90 -8.15 -11.98 -7.02
CA LEU A 90 -8.16 -11.25 -5.75
C LEU A 90 -8.15 -9.72 -5.97
N ARG A 91 -9.16 -9.20 -6.66
CA ARG A 91 -9.30 -7.75 -6.89
C ARG A 91 -9.46 -7.00 -5.57
N MET A 92 -8.97 -5.76 -5.51
CA MET A 92 -9.08 -4.88 -4.35
C MET A 92 -10.53 -4.49 -4.05
N ASP A 93 -11.39 -4.37 -5.07
CA ASP A 93 -12.83 -4.12 -4.92
C ASP A 93 -13.67 -5.40 -4.73
N GLY A 94 -13.04 -6.58 -4.72
CA GLY A 94 -13.70 -7.87 -4.58
C GLY A 94 -14.01 -8.26 -3.12
N ASP A 95 -14.90 -9.23 -2.94
CA ASP A 95 -15.39 -9.63 -1.61
C ASP A 95 -14.32 -10.24 -0.70
N GLU A 96 -13.30 -10.90 -1.27
CA GLU A 96 -12.20 -11.41 -0.45
C GLU A 96 -11.37 -10.27 0.15
N MET A 97 -11.06 -9.24 -0.63
CA MET A 97 -10.40 -8.03 -0.10
C MET A 97 -11.31 -7.23 0.81
N ALA A 98 -12.63 -7.35 0.66
CA ALA A 98 -13.56 -6.67 1.53
C ALA A 98 -13.42 -7.09 3.00
N ARG A 99 -13.01 -8.36 3.25
CA ARG A 99 -12.71 -8.88 4.59
C ARG A 99 -11.48 -8.19 5.19
N PHE A 100 -10.44 -7.98 4.37
CA PHE A 100 -9.25 -7.23 4.78
C PHE A 100 -9.58 -5.76 5.12
N PHE A 101 -10.35 -5.08 4.27
CA PHE A 101 -10.78 -3.71 4.53
C PHE A 101 -11.71 -3.60 5.74
N GLY A 102 -12.60 -4.57 5.94
CA GLY A 102 -13.44 -4.67 7.14
C GLY A 102 -12.60 -4.72 8.42
N ALA A 103 -11.59 -5.60 8.47
CA ALA A 103 -10.69 -5.67 9.62
C ALA A 103 -9.92 -4.36 9.86
N MET A 104 -9.42 -3.71 8.81
CA MET A 104 -8.77 -2.40 8.92
C MET A 104 -9.71 -1.32 9.47
N LYS A 105 -10.99 -1.35 9.05
CA LYS A 105 -12.03 -0.42 9.50
C LYS A 105 -12.40 -0.65 10.96
N ASP A 106 -12.64 -1.90 11.35
CA ASP A 106 -13.02 -2.28 12.72
C ASP A 106 -11.91 -1.89 13.70
N GLU A 107 -10.65 -2.08 13.30
CA GLU A 107 -9.49 -1.64 14.05
C GLU A 107 -9.15 -0.15 13.86
N ALA A 108 -9.94 0.61 13.12
CA ALA A 108 -9.71 2.04 12.85
C ALA A 108 -8.24 2.36 12.45
N ILE A 109 -7.64 1.51 11.61
CA ILE A 109 -6.27 1.68 11.12
C ILE A 109 -6.30 2.50 9.84
N PRO A 110 -5.65 3.69 9.80
CA PRO A 110 -5.46 4.42 8.54
C PRO A 110 -4.67 3.58 7.54
N PHE A 111 -5.02 3.68 6.26
CA PHE A 111 -4.44 2.84 5.22
C PHE A 111 -3.96 3.62 4.02
N ILE A 112 -2.68 3.41 3.68
CA ILE A 112 -2.07 3.95 2.46
C ILE A 112 -2.13 2.88 1.36
N LEU A 113 -2.88 3.15 0.30
CA LEU A 113 -3.02 2.24 -0.84
C LEU A 113 -2.24 2.78 -2.05
N HIS A 114 -1.47 1.90 -2.68
CA HIS A 114 -0.84 2.16 -3.99
C HIS A 114 -1.36 1.09 -4.95
N LEU A 115 -2.37 1.43 -5.73
CA LEU A 115 -3.10 0.47 -6.57
C LEU A 115 -2.68 0.52 -8.04
N SER A 116 -2.18 1.66 -8.52
CA SER A 116 -1.82 1.85 -9.92
C SER A 116 -0.52 2.63 -10.04
N ASP A 117 0.10 2.53 -11.21
CA ASP A 117 1.39 3.12 -11.56
C ASP A 117 1.24 4.12 -12.73
N PRO A 118 2.29 4.89 -13.07
CA PRO A 118 2.25 5.86 -14.16
C PRO A 118 1.89 5.28 -15.54
N ASP A 119 1.39 6.13 -16.45
CA ASP A 119 0.98 5.74 -17.82
C ASP A 119 2.11 5.03 -18.58
N THR A 120 3.34 5.52 -18.39
CA THR A 120 4.55 4.95 -19.02
C THR A 120 4.78 3.48 -18.67
N TYR A 121 4.36 3.02 -17.47
CA TYR A 121 4.46 1.62 -17.08
C TYR A 121 3.42 0.77 -17.81
N TYR A 122 2.21 1.31 -18.03
CA TYR A 122 1.19 0.61 -18.82
C TYR A 122 1.61 0.46 -20.29
N GLU A 123 2.27 1.48 -20.85
CA GLU A 123 2.80 1.46 -22.21
C GLU A 123 3.99 0.51 -22.39
N THR A 124 4.87 0.41 -21.40
CA THR A 124 6.19 -0.24 -21.60
C THR A 124 6.45 -1.48 -20.75
N LYS A 125 5.82 -1.61 -19.57
CA LYS A 125 6.07 -2.70 -18.61
C LYS A 125 4.90 -3.65 -18.43
N TYR A 126 3.67 -3.17 -18.64
CA TYR A 126 2.43 -3.94 -18.41
C TYR A 126 1.76 -4.39 -19.72
N THR A 127 2.57 -4.81 -20.67
CA THR A 127 2.13 -5.22 -22.01
C THR A 127 1.60 -6.67 -22.03
N ASP A 128 2.06 -7.53 -21.12
CA ASP A 128 1.58 -8.91 -21.01
C ASP A 128 0.18 -8.97 -20.37
N LYS A 129 -0.83 -9.19 -21.22
CA LYS A 129 -2.24 -9.27 -20.81
C LYS A 129 -2.59 -10.52 -20.01
N LYS A 130 -1.68 -11.49 -19.89
CA LYS A 130 -1.86 -12.62 -18.97
C LYS A 130 -1.89 -12.18 -17.51
N TYR A 131 -1.08 -11.19 -17.15
CA TYR A 131 -0.92 -10.73 -15.76
C TYR A 131 -1.44 -9.32 -15.52
N TYR A 132 -1.40 -8.48 -16.56
CA TYR A 132 -1.66 -7.06 -16.43
C TYR A 132 -2.95 -6.62 -17.14
N SER A 133 -3.48 -5.51 -16.64
CA SER A 133 -4.78 -4.95 -17.02
C SER A 133 -4.58 -3.60 -17.74
N SER A 134 -5.63 -2.78 -17.88
CA SER A 134 -5.50 -1.39 -18.35
C SER A 134 -5.53 -0.44 -17.16
N LYS A 135 -4.96 0.76 -17.32
CA LYS A 135 -4.99 1.77 -16.27
C LYS A 135 -6.42 2.13 -15.88
N GLU A 136 -7.32 2.26 -16.85
CA GLU A 136 -8.73 2.55 -16.63
C GLU A 136 -9.42 1.46 -15.82
N ARG A 137 -9.05 0.19 -16.03
CA ARG A 137 -9.59 -0.92 -15.24
C ARG A 137 -9.07 -0.88 -13.81
N ASP A 138 -7.78 -0.63 -13.61
CA ASP A 138 -7.20 -0.50 -12.27
C ASP A 138 -7.77 0.75 -11.56
N LEU A 139 -8.05 1.86 -12.25
CA LEU A 139 -8.74 3.03 -11.68
C LEU A 139 -10.19 2.72 -11.28
N ARG A 140 -10.96 1.98 -12.10
CA ARG A 140 -12.30 1.51 -11.70
C ARG A 140 -12.27 0.62 -10.45
N GLU A 141 -11.22 -0.18 -10.30
CA GLU A 141 -11.01 -0.98 -9.10
C GLU A 141 -10.79 -0.10 -7.86
N LEU A 142 -10.04 1.00 -8.00
CA LEU A 142 -9.90 2.00 -6.94
C LEU A 142 -11.23 2.70 -6.62
N GLU A 143 -11.99 3.10 -7.63
CA GLU A 143 -13.33 3.69 -7.45
C GLU A 143 -14.26 2.77 -6.67
N GLY A 144 -14.22 1.46 -6.95
CA GLY A 144 -14.96 0.44 -6.20
C GLY A 144 -14.57 0.40 -4.72
N VAL A 145 -13.27 0.44 -4.41
CA VAL A 145 -12.78 0.52 -3.02
C VAL A 145 -13.27 1.79 -2.35
N LEU A 146 -13.10 2.96 -2.98
CA LEU A 146 -13.49 4.24 -2.41
C LEU A 146 -15.01 4.36 -2.20
N SER A 147 -15.81 3.81 -3.12
CA SER A 147 -17.27 3.78 -2.99
C SER A 147 -17.72 2.89 -1.82
N ARG A 148 -17.07 1.74 -1.61
CA ARG A 148 -17.43 0.79 -0.56
C ARG A 148 -16.95 1.22 0.83
N TYR A 149 -15.86 1.98 0.90
CA TYR A 149 -15.16 2.35 2.14
C TYR A 149 -14.96 3.86 2.28
N ASN A 150 -15.99 4.64 1.97
CA ASN A 150 -15.94 6.11 2.01
C ASN A 150 -15.81 6.72 3.42
N ASP A 151 -15.96 5.89 4.46
CA ASP A 151 -15.83 6.27 5.87
C ASP A 151 -14.53 5.80 6.52
N MET A 152 -13.64 5.15 5.75
CA MET A 152 -12.30 4.78 6.20
C MET A 152 -11.28 5.90 5.93
N SER A 153 -10.28 6.01 6.82
CA SER A 153 -9.11 6.86 6.61
C SER A 153 -8.17 6.26 5.55
N LEU A 154 -8.42 6.58 4.28
CA LEU A 154 -7.65 6.12 3.13
C LEU A 154 -6.79 7.23 2.54
N GLN A 155 -5.51 6.93 2.29
CA GLN A 155 -4.60 7.77 1.52
C GLN A 155 -4.15 7.02 0.29
N ILE A 156 -4.36 7.59 -0.90
CA ILE A 156 -3.93 6.97 -2.16
C ILE A 156 -2.62 7.59 -2.61
N ALA A 157 -1.64 6.74 -2.91
CA ALA A 157 -0.33 7.18 -3.39
C ALA A 157 -0.42 7.84 -4.78
N HIS A 158 0.53 8.73 -5.08
CA HIS A 158 0.77 9.29 -6.42
C HIS A 158 -0.46 9.93 -7.07
N PHE A 159 -1.18 10.80 -6.36
CA PHE A 159 -2.41 11.44 -6.85
C PHE A 159 -3.44 10.44 -7.38
N ALA A 160 -3.58 9.29 -6.71
CA ALA A 160 -4.47 8.21 -7.14
C ALA A 160 -4.19 7.67 -8.55
N ALA A 161 -2.94 7.77 -9.01
CA ALA A 161 -2.53 7.43 -10.38
C ALA A 161 -3.31 8.19 -11.45
N GLN A 162 -3.62 9.47 -11.19
CA GLN A 162 -4.17 10.37 -12.21
C GLN A 162 -3.30 10.38 -13.49
N PRO A 163 -3.88 10.67 -14.67
CA PRO A 163 -3.15 10.75 -15.92
C PRO A 163 -1.99 11.74 -15.84
N GLU A 164 -0.80 11.32 -16.25
CA GLU A 164 0.35 12.20 -16.37
C GLU A 164 0.30 12.83 -17.76
N ILE A 165 -0.28 14.03 -17.87
CA ILE A 165 -0.46 14.75 -19.15
C ILE A 165 0.90 15.00 -19.82
N HIS A 166 1.94 15.16 -19.01
CA HIS A 166 3.34 15.24 -19.42
C HIS A 166 4.16 14.34 -18.50
N ARG A 167 5.03 13.50 -19.10
CA ARG A 167 6.02 12.71 -18.36
C ARG A 167 6.81 13.66 -17.44
N LEU A 168 6.79 13.41 -16.13
CA LEU A 168 7.67 14.08 -15.17
C LEU A 168 9.14 13.72 -15.43
#